data_AF-A0A1Y2REM3-F1
#
_entry.id   AF-A0A1Y2REM3-F1
#
_cell.length_a   1.000
_cell.length_b   1.000
_cell.length_c   1.000
_cell.angle_alpha   90.00
_cell.angle_beta   90.00
_cell.angle_gamma   90.00
#
_symmetry.space_group_name_H-M   'P 1'
#
loop_
_entity.id
_entity.type
_entity.pdbx_description
1 polymer ?
#
loop_
_entity_poly.entity_id
_entity_poly.type
_entity_poly.pdbx_seq_one_letter_code
_entity_poly.pdbx_strand_id
1 'polypeptide(L)'
;MNTLKFITVFLLVASYSCGQQSKKHKPDPEAVQLNNQAMMLVPYIENADSSKKAITLLDQATTIDSNYFLGYSNKLMFYYQLQEFDKLILTNNKLIQLRPSAHDLYLSGGVFYHQIGDSISANRYFNKSLTICNAVLDTMNSKNRDFVMFTTNQAINLIMLNDSAKANKILKVLYENQPDDPQFDNVEKKYIHSLMNKNKKELLDMVNNPDKYSLGSF
;
A
#
# COMPACT_ATOMS: atom_id res chain seq x y z
N MET A 1 -12.47 -13.90 12.61
CA MET A 1 -11.99 -14.05 11.22
C MET A 1 -11.98 -12.73 10.44
N ASN A 2 -12.06 -11.55 11.09
CA ASN A 2 -12.13 -10.25 10.42
C ASN A 2 -10.77 -9.54 10.32
N THR A 3 -9.80 -9.95 11.13
CA THR A 3 -8.57 -9.17 11.25
C THR A 3 -7.60 -9.34 10.09
N LEU A 4 -7.67 -10.46 9.38
CA LEU A 4 -6.80 -10.74 8.23
C LEU A 4 -7.14 -9.84 7.02
N LYS A 5 -8.32 -9.21 7.01
CA LYS A 5 -8.94 -8.56 5.84
C LYS A 5 -8.55 -7.09 5.64
N PHE A 6 -8.30 -6.34 6.71
CA PHE A 6 -7.84 -4.94 6.65
C PHE A 6 -6.37 -4.83 6.28
N ILE A 7 -5.59 -5.86 6.62
CA ILE A 7 -4.17 -5.89 6.33
C ILE A 7 -3.94 -5.81 4.81
N THR A 8 -4.87 -6.28 3.96
CA THR A 8 -4.76 -6.28 2.49
C THR A 8 -4.59 -4.90 1.84
N VAL A 9 -5.17 -3.84 2.42
CA VAL A 9 -5.01 -2.45 1.91
C VAL A 9 -3.59 -1.92 2.15
N PHE A 10 -2.89 -2.45 3.17
CA PHE A 10 -1.52 -2.05 3.54
C PHE A 10 -0.46 -3.14 3.28
N LEU A 11 -0.84 -4.41 3.09
CA LEU A 11 0.06 -5.54 2.81
C LEU A 11 0.63 -5.49 1.39
N LEU A 12 -0.07 -4.83 0.47
CA LEU A 12 0.50 -4.53 -0.85
C LEU A 12 1.63 -3.48 -0.78
N VAL A 13 1.83 -2.82 0.36
CA VAL A 13 2.84 -1.75 0.56
C VAL A 13 4.10 -2.27 1.27
N ALA A 14 4.08 -3.48 1.87
CA ALA A 14 5.17 -3.94 2.73
C ALA A 14 6.17 -4.92 2.09
N SER A 15 5.94 -5.41 0.88
CA SER A 15 6.85 -6.37 0.24
C SER A 15 7.48 -5.80 -1.02
N TYR A 16 8.80 -5.60 -0.95
CA TYR A 16 9.73 -5.29 -2.06
C TYR A 16 9.76 -3.85 -2.56
N SER A 17 10.29 -2.95 -1.72
CA SER A 17 11.03 -1.79 -2.22
C SER A 17 12.27 -2.27 -2.97
N CYS A 18 12.18 -2.40 -4.28
CA CYS A 18 13.32 -2.59 -5.17
C CYS A 18 14.20 -1.32 -5.18
N GLY A 19 15.50 -1.48 -4.99
CA GLY A 19 16.48 -0.57 -5.59
C GLY A 19 16.87 0.75 -4.90
N GLN A 20 16.70 0.94 -3.58
CA GLN A 20 17.41 2.03 -2.90
C GLN A 20 18.62 1.51 -2.11
N GLN A 21 19.82 1.80 -2.60
CA GLN A 21 21.07 1.73 -1.85
C GLN A 21 21.14 2.87 -0.82
N SER A 22 20.19 2.95 0.12
CA SER A 22 20.53 3.50 1.44
C SER A 22 21.24 2.39 2.21
N LYS A 23 22.31 2.70 2.95
CA LYS A 23 22.90 1.73 3.89
C LYS A 23 21.74 1.11 4.65
N LYS A 24 21.53 -0.21 4.51
CA LYS A 24 20.39 -0.89 5.14
C LYS A 24 20.41 -0.53 6.62
N HIS A 25 19.51 0.36 7.01
CA HIS A 25 19.40 0.81 8.39
C HIS A 25 19.11 -0.43 9.22
N LYS A 26 20.01 -0.77 10.14
CA LYS A 26 19.80 -1.88 11.05
C LYS A 26 18.94 -1.35 12.19
N PRO A 27 17.70 -1.82 12.34
CA PRO A 27 16.80 -1.26 13.33
C PRO A 27 17.29 -1.59 14.75
N ASP A 28 17.01 -0.69 15.67
CA ASP A 28 17.27 -0.93 17.09
C ASP A 28 16.46 -2.16 17.59
N PRO A 29 17.07 -3.14 18.27
CA PRO A 29 16.37 -4.33 18.76
C PRO A 29 15.19 -4.02 19.70
N GLU A 30 15.28 -2.99 20.52
CA GLU A 30 14.19 -2.57 21.41
C GLU A 30 13.03 -1.99 20.61
N ALA A 31 13.32 -1.16 19.59
CA ALA A 31 12.31 -0.67 18.65
C ALA A 31 11.61 -1.82 17.90
N VAL A 32 12.36 -2.86 17.50
CA VAL A 32 11.78 -4.07 16.90
C VAL A 32 10.86 -4.80 17.87
N GLN A 33 11.27 -4.96 19.14
CA GLN A 33 10.46 -5.64 20.15
C GLN A 33 9.14 -4.91 20.41
N LEU A 34 9.19 -3.59 20.61
CA LEU A 34 8.00 -2.74 20.80
C LEU A 34 7.06 -2.81 19.60
N ASN A 35 7.61 -2.76 18.39
CA ASN A 35 6.84 -2.96 17.18
C ASN A 35 6.15 -4.33 17.14
N ASN A 36 6.86 -5.41 17.48
CA ASN A 36 6.27 -6.74 17.50
C ASN A 36 5.13 -6.83 18.53
N GLN A 37 5.28 -6.19 19.70
CA GLN A 37 4.18 -6.09 20.68
C GLN A 37 2.98 -5.31 20.14
N ALA A 38 3.21 -4.22 19.40
CA ALA A 38 2.14 -3.48 18.74
C ALA A 38 1.40 -4.35 17.71
N MET A 39 2.15 -5.14 16.93
CA MET A 39 1.58 -6.02 15.91
C MET A 39 0.72 -7.17 16.50
N MET A 40 0.94 -7.56 17.76
CA MET A 40 0.06 -8.49 18.46
C MET A 40 -1.35 -7.94 18.70
N LEU A 41 -1.54 -6.61 18.56
CA LEU A 41 -2.83 -5.96 18.75
C LEU A 41 -3.63 -5.82 17.45
N VAL A 42 -3.06 -6.19 16.30
CA VAL A 42 -3.76 -6.19 15.01
C VAL A 42 -5.09 -6.96 15.09
N PRO A 43 -5.18 -8.18 15.68
CA PRO A 43 -6.43 -8.90 15.94
C PRO A 43 -7.60 -8.06 16.48
N TYR A 44 -7.29 -7.00 17.23
CA TYR A 44 -8.22 -6.14 17.94
C TYR A 44 -8.26 -4.71 17.40
N ILE A 45 -7.81 -4.48 16.16
CA ILE A 45 -7.68 -3.15 15.56
C ILE A 45 -9.01 -2.36 15.57
N GLU A 46 -10.15 -3.03 15.42
CA GLU A 46 -11.47 -2.39 15.49
C GLU A 46 -11.79 -1.80 16.88
N ASN A 47 -11.14 -2.27 17.94
CA ASN A 47 -11.24 -1.68 19.27
C ASN A 47 -10.30 -0.47 19.37
N ALA A 48 -10.88 0.71 19.64
CA ALA A 48 -10.14 1.97 19.68
C ALA A 48 -9.01 1.98 20.74
N ASP A 49 -9.20 1.35 21.88
CA ASP A 49 -8.20 1.32 22.95
C ASP A 49 -7.01 0.42 22.59
N SER A 50 -7.27 -0.73 21.96
CA SER A 50 -6.22 -1.60 21.39
C SER A 50 -5.42 -0.88 20.31
N SER A 51 -6.10 -0.14 19.42
CA SER A 51 -5.43 0.66 18.38
C SER A 51 -4.57 1.77 18.97
N LYS A 52 -5.08 2.51 19.96
CA LYS A 52 -4.30 3.54 20.68
C LYS A 52 -3.10 2.93 21.40
N LYS A 53 -3.26 1.77 22.04
CA LYS A 53 -2.17 1.06 22.69
C LYS A 53 -1.08 0.64 21.70
N ALA A 54 -1.47 0.14 20.53
CA ALA A 54 -0.52 -0.20 19.47
C ALA A 54 0.25 1.03 18.97
N ILE A 55 -0.44 2.15 18.77
CA ILE A 55 0.18 3.43 18.39
C ILE A 55 1.20 3.88 19.44
N THR A 56 0.87 3.83 20.73
CA THR A 56 1.81 4.18 21.82
C THR A 56 3.10 3.35 21.77
N LEU A 57 2.98 2.03 21.57
CA LEU A 57 4.15 1.14 21.43
C LEU A 57 4.99 1.50 20.19
N LEU A 58 4.34 1.85 19.08
CA LEU A 58 5.03 2.26 17.85
C LEU A 58 5.65 3.67 17.96
N ASP A 59 5.05 4.57 18.73
CA ASP A 59 5.62 5.87 19.06
C ASP A 59 6.90 5.72 19.89
N GLN A 60 6.89 4.81 20.87
CA GLN A 60 8.10 4.45 21.62
C GLN A 60 9.16 3.87 20.69
N ALA A 61 8.80 2.91 19.83
CA ALA A 61 9.72 2.30 18.88
C ALA A 61 10.36 3.33 17.93
N THR A 62 9.55 4.26 17.40
CA THR A 62 10.03 5.30 16.46
C THR A 62 10.74 6.46 17.16
N THR A 63 10.59 6.60 18.47
CA THR A 63 11.40 7.52 19.30
C THR A 63 12.78 6.93 19.56
N ILE A 64 12.87 5.64 19.88
CA ILE A 64 14.14 4.91 20.04
C ILE A 64 14.91 4.91 18.72
N ASP A 65 14.20 4.66 17.61
CA ASP A 65 14.79 4.59 16.29
C ASP A 65 13.99 5.40 15.26
N SER A 66 14.41 6.66 15.08
CA SER A 66 13.77 7.62 14.16
C SER A 66 13.91 7.29 12.67
N ASN A 67 14.69 6.25 12.33
CA ASN A 67 14.82 5.73 10.97
C ASN A 67 14.15 4.35 10.80
N TYR A 68 13.44 3.87 11.82
CA TYR A 68 12.77 2.59 11.79
C TYR A 68 11.52 2.60 10.89
N PHE A 69 11.74 2.29 9.62
CA PHE A 69 10.70 2.29 8.58
C PHE A 69 9.47 1.46 8.94
N LEU A 70 9.65 0.23 9.45
CA LEU A 70 8.51 -0.64 9.77
C LEU A 70 7.65 -0.08 10.91
N GLY A 71 8.26 0.56 11.91
CA GLY A 71 7.53 1.22 12.98
C GLY A 71 6.57 2.28 12.44
N TYR A 72 7.07 3.19 11.59
CA TYR A 72 6.21 4.18 10.93
C TYR A 72 5.17 3.55 10.00
N SER A 73 5.53 2.53 9.23
CA SER A 73 4.61 1.85 8.31
C SER A 73 3.42 1.22 9.05
N ASN A 74 3.69 0.57 10.19
CA ASN A 74 2.67 -0.09 10.99
C ASN A 74 1.72 0.92 11.66
N LYS A 75 2.20 2.14 11.97
CA LYS A 75 1.34 3.21 12.52
C LYS A 75 0.22 3.61 11.55
N LEU A 76 0.48 3.60 10.24
CA LEU A 76 -0.49 4.05 9.24
C LEU A 76 -1.80 3.27 9.33
N MET A 77 -1.72 1.94 9.50
CA MET A 77 -2.90 1.08 9.60
C MET A 77 -3.76 1.42 10.82
N PHE A 78 -3.15 1.65 11.99
CA PHE A 78 -3.88 2.03 13.20
C PHE A 78 -4.45 3.45 13.13
N TYR A 79 -3.71 4.41 12.57
CA TYR A 79 -4.25 5.76 12.35
C TYR A 79 -5.39 5.77 11.34
N TYR A 80 -5.32 4.93 10.30
CA TYR A 80 -6.38 4.82 9.30
C TYR A 80 -7.67 4.29 9.95
N GLN A 81 -7.53 3.24 10.77
CA GLN A 81 -8.65 2.67 11.51
C GLN A 81 -9.31 3.69 12.45
N LEU A 82 -8.50 4.49 13.15
CA LEU A 82 -8.99 5.55 14.03
C LEU A 82 -9.46 6.81 13.27
N GLN A 83 -9.33 6.83 11.94
CA GLN A 83 -9.60 7.99 11.09
C GLN A 83 -8.77 9.24 11.48
N GLU A 84 -7.59 9.04 12.07
CA GLU A 84 -6.66 10.12 12.44
C GLU A 84 -5.81 10.54 11.24
N PHE A 85 -6.46 11.07 10.20
CA PHE A 85 -5.85 11.31 8.88
C PHE A 85 -4.69 12.33 8.90
N ASP A 86 -4.72 13.33 9.78
CA ASP A 86 -3.62 14.30 9.92
C ASP A 86 -2.32 13.60 10.34
N LYS A 87 -2.40 12.75 11.37
CA LYS A 87 -1.24 11.97 11.86
C LYS A 87 -0.80 10.92 10.86
N LEU A 88 -1.75 10.33 10.15
CA LEU A 88 -1.50 9.38 9.09
C LEU A 88 -0.70 10.02 7.95
N ILE A 89 -1.11 11.19 7.46
CA ILE A 89 -0.42 11.92 6.39
C ILE A 89 0.99 12.33 6.84
N LEU A 90 1.14 12.86 8.07
CA LEU A 90 2.45 13.18 8.63
C LEU A 90 3.37 11.96 8.70
N THR A 91 2.83 10.81 9.13
CA THR A 91 3.56 9.54 9.20
C THR A 91 3.96 9.05 7.80
N ASN A 92 3.07 9.15 6.81
CA ASN A 92 3.38 8.78 5.42
C ASN A 92 4.49 9.68 4.83
N ASN A 93 4.47 10.98 5.13
CA ASN A 93 5.52 11.90 4.72
C ASN A 93 6.88 11.54 5.34
N LYS A 94 6.91 11.06 6.58
CA LYS A 94 8.14 10.53 7.19
C LYS A 94 8.64 9.28 6.47
N LEU A 95 7.76 8.36 6.06
CA LEU A 95 8.15 7.20 5.24
C LEU A 95 8.73 7.63 3.89
N ILE A 96 8.13 8.64 3.24
CA ILE A 96 8.62 9.21 1.97
C ILE A 96 10.00 9.83 2.17
N GLN A 97 10.25 10.53 3.28
CA GLN A 97 11.59 11.05 3.60
C GLN A 97 12.63 9.92 3.73
N LEU A 98 12.25 8.79 4.32
CA LEU A 98 13.13 7.61 4.45
C LEU A 98 13.33 6.89 3.11
N ARG A 99 12.33 6.89 2.23
CA ARG A 99 12.36 6.24 0.91
C ARG A 99 11.72 7.12 -0.18
N PRO A 100 12.45 8.12 -0.70
CA PRO A 100 11.88 9.14 -1.60
C PRO A 100 11.46 8.62 -2.98
N SER A 101 11.90 7.43 -3.38
CA SER A 101 11.56 6.78 -4.65
C SER A 101 10.56 5.63 -4.50
N ALA A 102 9.97 5.44 -3.31
CA ALA A 102 8.97 4.38 -3.10
C ALA A 102 7.60 4.81 -3.66
N HIS A 103 7.29 4.33 -4.87
CA HIS A 103 6.05 4.64 -5.61
C HIS A 103 4.77 4.40 -4.79
N ASP A 104 4.76 3.34 -4.01
CA ASP A 104 3.70 2.82 -3.16
C ASP A 104 3.34 3.81 -2.04
N LEU A 105 4.32 4.47 -1.43
CA LEU A 105 4.07 5.52 -0.44
C LEU A 105 3.40 6.75 -1.05
N TYR A 106 3.69 7.07 -2.31
CA TYR A 106 2.99 8.14 -3.02
C TYR A 106 1.58 7.71 -3.43
N LEU A 107 1.39 6.47 -3.88
CA LEU A 107 0.06 5.93 -4.16
C LEU A 107 -0.82 5.96 -2.90
N SER A 108 -0.32 5.45 -1.77
CA SER A 108 -1.01 5.51 -0.47
C SER A 108 -1.28 6.96 -0.05
N GLY A 109 -0.30 7.85 -0.19
CA GLY A 109 -0.49 9.27 0.07
C GLY A 109 -1.62 9.89 -0.74
N GLY A 110 -1.74 9.53 -2.02
CA GLY A 110 -2.84 9.96 -2.87
C GLY A 110 -4.21 9.49 -2.35
N VAL A 111 -4.30 8.24 -1.88
CA VAL A 111 -5.51 7.71 -1.23
C VAL A 111 -5.82 8.49 0.05
N PHE A 112 -4.82 8.77 0.89
CA PHE A 112 -5.03 9.49 2.15
C PHE A 112 -5.54 10.92 1.95
N TYR A 113 -4.95 11.67 1.02
CA TYR A 113 -5.46 13.01 0.67
C TYR A 113 -6.87 12.94 0.06
N HIS A 114 -7.18 11.89 -0.71
CA HIS A 114 -8.54 11.69 -1.20
C HIS A 114 -9.54 11.50 -0.05
N GLN A 115 -9.21 10.71 0.99
CA GLN A 115 -10.12 10.46 2.11
C GLN A 115 -10.51 11.74 2.86
N ILE A 116 -9.61 12.72 2.92
CA ILE A 116 -9.89 14.04 3.53
C ILE A 116 -10.45 15.07 2.53
N GLY A 117 -10.76 14.66 1.29
CA GLY A 117 -11.34 15.54 0.26
C GLY A 117 -10.35 16.45 -0.47
N ASP A 118 -9.04 16.38 -0.17
CA ASP A 118 -8.01 17.16 -0.87
C ASP A 118 -7.64 16.48 -2.20
N SER A 119 -8.49 16.71 -3.20
CA SER A 119 -8.31 16.17 -4.55
C SER A 119 -7.06 16.71 -5.25
N ILE A 120 -6.60 17.91 -4.92
CA ILE A 120 -5.43 18.53 -5.54
C ILE A 120 -4.17 17.79 -5.09
N SER A 121 -4.00 17.63 -3.78
CA SER A 121 -2.88 16.86 -3.23
C SER A 121 -2.97 15.40 -3.64
N ALA A 122 -4.16 14.80 -3.65
CA ALA A 122 -4.34 13.42 -4.09
C ALA A 122 -3.81 13.20 -5.52
N ASN A 123 -4.23 14.03 -6.47
CA ASN A 123 -3.79 13.96 -7.87
C ASN A 123 -2.28 14.20 -8.01
N ARG A 124 -1.69 15.12 -7.23
CA ARG A 124 -0.24 15.35 -7.23
C ARG A 124 0.52 14.09 -6.80
N TYR A 125 0.06 13.40 -5.77
CA TYR A 125 0.68 12.18 -5.26
C TYR A 125 0.52 11.00 -6.23
N PHE A 126 -0.67 10.80 -6.82
CA PHE A 126 -0.86 9.78 -7.86
C PHE A 126 0.02 10.02 -9.08
N ASN A 127 0.16 11.27 -9.54
CA ASN A 127 1.07 11.60 -10.64
C ASN A 127 2.54 11.32 -10.29
N LYS A 128 2.96 11.62 -9.06
CA LYS A 128 4.33 11.33 -8.61
C LYS A 128 4.61 9.82 -8.58
N SER A 129 3.68 9.04 -8.03
CA SER A 129 3.72 7.58 -8.05
C SER A 129 3.79 7.04 -9.48
N LEU A 130 2.89 7.47 -10.37
CA LEU A 130 2.88 7.08 -11.79
C LEU A 130 4.20 7.39 -12.50
N THR A 131 4.79 8.56 -12.23
CA THR A 131 6.08 8.98 -12.80
C THR A 131 7.20 8.02 -12.39
N ILE A 132 7.23 7.62 -11.12
CA ILE A 132 8.21 6.65 -10.62
C ILE A 132 7.98 5.28 -11.27
N CYS A 133 6.73 4.80 -11.34
CA CYS A 133 6.41 3.53 -12.01
C CYS A 133 6.91 3.52 -13.45
N ASN A 134 6.61 4.57 -14.22
CA ASN A 134 7.00 4.67 -15.62
C ASN A 134 8.51 4.63 -15.77
N ALA A 135 9.24 5.44 -15.00
CA ALA A 135 10.71 5.46 -15.06
C ALA A 135 11.34 4.09 -14.76
N VAL A 136 10.76 3.33 -13.82
CA VAL A 136 11.19 1.95 -13.54
C VAL A 136 10.86 1.02 -14.70
N LEU A 137 9.61 1.05 -15.18
CA LEU A 137 9.14 0.19 -16.27
C LEU A 137 9.87 0.42 -17.59
N ASP A 138 10.26 1.66 -17.90
CA ASP A 138 10.99 2.03 -19.12
C ASP A 138 12.32 1.30 -19.28
N THR A 139 12.92 0.85 -18.17
CA THR A 139 14.20 0.12 -18.14
C THR A 139 14.05 -1.33 -17.69
N MET A 140 12.87 -1.73 -17.22
CA MET A 140 12.62 -3.04 -16.63
C MET A 140 12.28 -4.07 -17.71
N ASN A 141 12.96 -5.22 -17.65
CA ASN A 141 12.61 -6.38 -18.48
C ASN A 141 11.27 -6.99 -18.00
N SER A 142 10.41 -7.39 -18.92
CA SER A 142 9.11 -8.01 -18.60
C SER A 142 9.20 -9.35 -17.84
N LYS A 143 10.37 -10.00 -17.83
CA LYS A 143 10.66 -11.20 -17.04
C LYS A 143 11.14 -10.88 -15.61
N ASN A 144 11.31 -9.61 -15.26
CA ASN A 144 11.64 -9.21 -13.89
C ASN A 144 10.48 -9.59 -12.97
N ARG A 145 10.79 -10.20 -11.82
CA ARG A 145 9.78 -10.62 -10.83
C ARG A 145 8.88 -9.48 -10.34
N ASP A 146 9.36 -8.24 -10.35
CA ASP A 146 8.61 -7.07 -9.87
C ASP A 146 7.80 -6.40 -11.00
N PHE A 147 7.92 -6.86 -12.25
CA PHE A 147 7.29 -6.22 -13.42
C PHE A 147 5.77 -6.15 -13.31
N VAL A 148 5.15 -7.24 -12.86
CA VAL A 148 3.70 -7.34 -12.73
C VAL A 148 3.19 -6.37 -11.66
N MET A 149 3.89 -6.25 -10.54
CA MET A 149 3.59 -5.28 -9.48
C MET A 149 3.66 -3.84 -10.01
N PHE A 150 4.78 -3.45 -10.64
CA PHE A 150 4.94 -2.08 -11.16
C PHE A 150 3.91 -1.74 -12.24
N THR A 151 3.61 -2.68 -13.14
CA THR A 151 2.59 -2.50 -14.19
C THR A 151 1.18 -2.39 -13.62
N THR A 152 0.87 -3.19 -12.58
CA THR A 152 -0.41 -3.10 -11.87
C THR A 152 -0.54 -1.77 -11.15
N ASN A 153 0.51 -1.33 -10.44
CA ASN A 153 0.52 -0.03 -9.77
C ASN A 153 0.43 1.14 -10.78
N GLN A 154 1.08 1.05 -11.94
CA GLN A 154 0.90 2.01 -13.04
C GLN A 154 -0.58 2.13 -13.42
N ALA A 155 -1.27 1.00 -13.63
CA ALA A 155 -2.69 0.98 -13.97
C ALA A 155 -3.57 1.55 -12.85
N ILE A 156 -3.31 1.23 -11.58
CA ILE A 156 -4.04 1.78 -10.43
C ILE A 156 -3.91 3.30 -10.40
N ASN A 157 -2.70 3.85 -10.58
CA ASN A 157 -2.53 5.31 -10.61
C ASN A 157 -3.29 5.96 -11.77
N LEU A 158 -3.32 5.33 -12.95
CA LEU A 158 -4.11 5.81 -14.08
C LEU A 158 -5.61 5.82 -13.76
N ILE A 159 -6.15 4.77 -13.13
CA ILE A 159 -7.55 4.74 -12.66
C ILE A 159 -7.81 5.88 -11.66
N MET A 160 -6.91 6.07 -10.69
CA MET A 160 -7.03 7.13 -9.68
C MET A 160 -6.94 8.56 -10.26
N LEU A 161 -6.31 8.70 -11.42
CA LEU A 161 -6.23 9.93 -12.23
C LEU A 161 -7.36 10.04 -13.27
N ASN A 162 -8.35 9.13 -13.24
CA ASN A 162 -9.49 9.04 -14.16
C ASN A 162 -9.15 8.64 -15.61
N ASP A 163 -7.99 8.03 -15.86
CA ASP A 163 -7.62 7.41 -17.15
C ASP A 163 -7.84 5.89 -17.12
N SER A 164 -9.07 5.48 -16.78
CA SER A 164 -9.46 4.07 -16.71
C SER A 164 -9.35 3.35 -18.06
N ALA A 165 -9.50 4.07 -19.17
CA ALA A 165 -9.41 3.47 -20.51
C ALA A 165 -7.98 2.99 -20.80
N LYS A 166 -6.95 3.80 -20.50
CA LYS A 166 -5.56 3.39 -20.64
C LYS A 166 -5.19 2.30 -19.63
N ALA A 167 -5.62 2.45 -18.38
CA ALA A 167 -5.39 1.44 -17.34
C ALA A 167 -5.92 0.06 -17.75
N ASN A 168 -7.14 -0.01 -18.29
CA ASN A 168 -7.76 -1.27 -18.68
C ASN A 168 -7.03 -1.96 -19.84
N LYS A 169 -6.49 -1.19 -20.80
CA LYS A 169 -5.65 -1.75 -21.88
C LYS A 169 -4.39 -2.40 -21.30
N ILE A 170 -3.73 -1.73 -20.34
CA ILE A 170 -2.54 -2.25 -19.67
C ILE A 170 -2.87 -3.54 -18.90
N LEU A 171 -3.91 -3.50 -18.07
CA LEU A 171 -4.33 -4.65 -17.25
C LEU A 171 -4.72 -5.86 -18.12
N LYS A 172 -5.40 -5.64 -19.25
CA LYS A 172 -5.76 -6.72 -20.18
C LYS A 172 -4.53 -7.44 -20.72
N VAL A 173 -3.55 -6.69 -21.24
CA VAL A 173 -2.30 -7.27 -21.76
C VAL A 173 -1.53 -7.98 -20.65
N LEU A 174 -1.47 -7.38 -19.46
CA LEU A 174 -0.79 -7.99 -18.31
C LEU A 174 -1.45 -9.31 -17.90
N TYR A 175 -2.79 -9.35 -17.84
CA TYR A 175 -3.60 -10.52 -17.51
C TYR A 175 -3.41 -11.67 -18.53
N GLU A 176 -3.47 -11.35 -19.83
CA GLU A 176 -3.32 -12.34 -20.91
C GLU A 176 -1.92 -13.00 -20.90
N ASN A 177 -0.90 -12.27 -20.43
CA ASN A 177 0.46 -12.77 -20.32
C ASN A 177 0.76 -13.52 -19.00
N GLN A 178 -0.15 -13.53 -18.02
CA GLN A 178 0.06 -14.30 -16.79
C GLN A 178 -0.20 -15.79 -17.03
N PRO A 179 0.75 -16.68 -16.66
CA PRO A 179 0.54 -18.11 -16.76
C PRO A 179 -0.66 -18.52 -15.91
N ASP A 180 -1.36 -19.58 -16.32
CA ASP A 180 -2.31 -20.22 -15.43
C ASP A 180 -1.53 -21.04 -14.40
N ASP A 181 -1.64 -20.64 -13.14
CA ASP A 181 -1.01 -21.33 -12.01
C ASP A 181 -2.08 -21.98 -11.13
N PRO A 182 -2.41 -23.27 -11.36
CA PRO A 182 -3.37 -24.01 -10.55
C PRO A 182 -2.81 -24.38 -9.17
N GLN A 183 -1.51 -24.24 -8.92
CA GLN A 183 -0.87 -24.62 -7.65
C GLN A 183 -0.98 -23.51 -6.60
N PHE A 184 -1.02 -22.25 -7.02
CA PHE A 184 -1.15 -21.07 -6.14
C PHE A 184 -2.47 -20.31 -6.33
N ASP A 185 -3.51 -20.98 -6.83
CA ASP A 185 -4.85 -20.43 -7.05
C ASP A 185 -4.86 -19.11 -7.86
N ASN A 186 -3.83 -18.90 -8.67
CA ASN A 186 -3.70 -17.78 -9.60
C ASN A 186 -3.94 -16.39 -8.97
N VAL A 187 -3.52 -16.18 -7.72
CA VAL A 187 -3.81 -14.98 -6.91
C VAL A 187 -3.50 -13.68 -7.65
N GLU A 188 -2.34 -13.60 -8.30
CA GLU A 188 -1.92 -12.41 -9.05
C GLU A 188 -2.83 -12.14 -10.26
N LYS A 189 -3.15 -13.18 -11.05
CA LYS A 189 -4.05 -13.06 -12.20
C LYS A 189 -5.47 -12.68 -11.79
N LYS A 190 -5.97 -13.23 -10.66
CA LYS A 190 -7.26 -12.84 -10.07
C LYS A 190 -7.25 -11.38 -9.59
N TYR A 191 -6.15 -10.94 -8.98
CA TYR A 191 -5.99 -9.56 -8.55
C TYR A 191 -6.02 -8.60 -9.73
N ILE A 192 -5.24 -8.85 -10.79
CA ILE A 192 -5.28 -8.05 -12.03
C ILE A 192 -6.70 -8.00 -12.59
N HIS A 193 -7.38 -9.14 -12.67
CA HIS A 193 -8.75 -9.23 -13.18
C HIS A 193 -9.73 -8.37 -12.37
N SER A 194 -9.60 -8.37 -11.04
CA SER A 194 -10.47 -7.58 -10.16
C SER A 194 -10.42 -6.07 -10.44
N LEU A 195 -9.29 -5.58 -10.96
CA LEU A 195 -9.03 -4.19 -11.30
C LEU A 195 -9.51 -3.82 -12.72
N MET A 196 -9.72 -4.79 -13.60
CA MET A 196 -10.14 -4.55 -14.97
C MET A 196 -11.52 -3.87 -15.00
N ASN A 197 -11.66 -2.94 -15.96
CA ASN A 197 -12.84 -2.11 -16.17
C ASN A 197 -13.28 -1.25 -14.97
N LYS A 198 -12.45 -1.11 -13.93
CA LYS A 198 -12.77 -0.29 -12.75
C LYS A 198 -12.56 1.20 -13.03
N ASN A 199 -13.45 2.01 -12.49
CA ASN A 199 -13.26 3.44 -12.34
C ASN A 199 -12.74 3.81 -10.93
N LYS A 200 -12.33 5.07 -10.75
CA LYS A 200 -11.80 5.60 -9.49
C LYS A 200 -12.72 5.34 -8.30
N LYS A 201 -14.03 5.55 -8.47
CA LYS A 201 -15.01 5.37 -7.39
C LYS A 201 -15.09 3.91 -6.96
N GLU A 202 -15.09 2.99 -7.90
CA GLU A 202 -15.13 1.55 -7.59
C GLU A 202 -13.85 1.08 -6.91
N LEU A 203 -12.67 1.57 -7.33
CA LEU A 203 -11.40 1.22 -6.69
C LEU A 203 -11.35 1.72 -5.23
N LEU A 204 -11.81 2.95 -4.99
CA LEU A 204 -11.93 3.49 -3.63
C LEU A 204 -12.97 2.72 -2.80
N ASP A 205 -14.07 2.28 -3.42
CA ASP A 205 -15.07 1.45 -2.75
C ASP A 205 -14.49 0.08 -2.35
N MET A 206 -13.63 -0.51 -3.18
CA MET A 206 -12.89 -1.74 -2.83
C MET A 206 -11.98 -1.54 -1.62
N VAL A 207 -11.34 -0.37 -1.49
CA VAL A 207 -10.47 -0.03 -0.35
C VAL A 207 -11.29 0.20 0.92
N ASN A 208 -12.42 0.88 0.82
CA ASN A 208 -13.25 1.26 1.97
C ASN A 208 -14.20 0.14 2.42
N ASN A 209 -14.61 -0.73 1.49
CA ASN A 209 -15.59 -1.79 1.71
C ASN A 209 -15.05 -3.13 1.18
N PRO A 210 -13.91 -3.63 1.70
CA PRO A 210 -13.27 -4.82 1.16
C PRO A 210 -14.18 -6.06 1.20
N ASP A 211 -15.09 -6.18 2.16
CA ASP A 211 -16.05 -7.29 2.25
C ASP A 211 -17.05 -7.35 1.08
N LYS A 212 -17.35 -6.21 0.44
CA LYS A 212 -18.24 -6.17 -0.73
C LYS A 212 -17.57 -6.77 -1.98
N TYR A 213 -16.24 -6.79 -1.99
CA TYR A 213 -15.42 -7.18 -3.12
C TYR A 213 -14.56 -8.42 -2.85
N SER A 214 -14.70 -9.04 -1.68
CA SER A 214 -14.03 -10.30 -1.38
C SER A 214 -14.54 -11.37 -2.35
N LEU A 215 -13.64 -11.89 -3.18
CA LEU A 215 -13.84 -13.17 -3.85
C LEU A 215 -14.18 -14.17 -2.73
N GLY A 216 -15.39 -14.74 -2.77
CA GLY A 216 -15.93 -15.56 -1.69
C GLY A 216 -14.90 -16.54 -1.15
N SER A 217 -14.83 -16.64 0.18
CA SER A 217 -14.06 -17.64 0.90
C SER A 217 -14.43 -19.03 0.40
N PHE A 218 -13.46 -19.72 -0.23
CA PHE A 218 -13.43 -21.17 -0.36
C PHE A 218 -12.55 -21.74 0.74
#